data_AF-A0A970F0L6-F1
#
_entry.id   AF-A0A970F0L6-F1
#
_cell.length_a   1.000
_cell.length_b   1.000
_cell.length_c   1.000
_cell.angle_alpha   90.00
_cell.angle_beta   90.00
_cell.angle_gamma   90.00
#
_symmetry.space_group_name_H-M   'P 1'
#
loop_
_entity.id
_entity.type
_entity.pdbx_description
1 polymer ?
#
loop_
_entity_poly.entity_id
_entity_poly.type
_entity_poly.pdbx_seq_one_letter_code
_entity_poly.pdbx_strand_id
1 'polypeptide(L)'
;DEIRGKNEEEIIDYISQKIIDEYENKVKDIPEEIRNEFEKAIVLRVIDTHWMEHINTMSHLREGIHLRSYAQQNPLRAYTNEGFELFENLLRTIDREVTTYLLNAEIRQNIERKKVVENEITNESNDAIKKRPKKVQKVGRNEPCPCGSGKKYKHCCGR
;
A
#
# COMPACT_ATOMS: atom_id res chain seq x y z
N ASP A 1 -27.73 -29.98 16.12
CA ASP A 1 -28.98 -30.66 15.72
C ASP A 1 -29.49 -30.28 14.33
N GLU A 2 -29.30 -29.05 13.85
CA GLU A 2 -29.83 -28.54 12.56
C GLU A 2 -29.22 -29.15 11.27
N ILE A 3 -28.15 -29.93 11.38
CA ILE A 3 -27.43 -30.54 10.25
C ILE A 3 -27.75 -32.04 10.11
N ARG A 4 -28.44 -32.64 11.09
CA ARG A 4 -28.73 -34.08 11.08
C ARG A 4 -29.78 -34.41 10.00
N GLY A 5 -29.42 -35.28 9.07
CA GLY A 5 -30.31 -35.79 8.02
C GLY A 5 -30.28 -35.01 6.71
N LYS A 6 -29.40 -34.00 6.58
CA LYS A 6 -29.20 -33.26 5.33
C LYS A 6 -28.21 -33.96 4.40
N ASN A 7 -28.43 -33.84 3.09
CA ASN A 7 -27.49 -34.26 2.06
C ASN A 7 -26.30 -33.29 1.96
N GLU A 8 -25.21 -33.70 1.30
CA GLU A 8 -23.99 -32.89 1.19
C GLU A 8 -24.24 -31.48 0.62
N GLU A 9 -25.02 -31.39 -0.46
CA GLU A 9 -25.42 -30.09 -1.07
C GLU A 9 -26.22 -29.23 -0.09
N GLU A 10 -27.17 -29.82 0.64
CA GLU A 10 -28.01 -29.11 1.61
C GLU A 10 -27.22 -28.63 2.83
N ILE A 11 -26.13 -29.32 3.18
CA ILE A 11 -25.20 -28.89 4.23
C ILE A 11 -24.39 -27.69 3.77
N ILE A 12 -23.86 -27.73 2.54
CA ILE A 12 -23.10 -26.63 1.94
C ILE A 12 -23.97 -25.37 1.86
N ASP A 13 -25.20 -25.49 1.37
CA ASP A 13 -26.12 -24.36 1.24
C ASP A 13 -26.46 -23.76 2.61
N TYR A 14 -26.75 -24.62 3.60
CA TYR A 14 -27.07 -24.17 4.95
C TYR A 14 -25.90 -23.42 5.61
N ILE A 15 -24.67 -23.93 5.49
CA ILE A 15 -23.49 -23.26 6.03
C ILE A 15 -23.24 -21.94 5.28
N SER A 16 -23.36 -21.94 3.96
CA SER A 16 -23.15 -20.75 3.12
C SER A 16 -24.13 -19.63 3.47
N GLN A 17 -25.42 -19.96 3.64
CA GLN A 17 -26.43 -19.00 4.08
C GLN A 17 -26.10 -18.40 5.44
N LYS A 18 -25.71 -19.24 6.40
CA LYS A 18 -25.36 -18.76 7.75
C LYS A 18 -24.17 -17.81 7.76
N ILE A 19 -23.17 -18.05 6.90
CA ILE A 19 -22.00 -17.17 6.74
C ILE A 19 -22.41 -15.84 6.11
N ILE A 20 -23.28 -15.86 5.09
CA ILE A 20 -23.81 -14.65 4.45
C ILE A 20 -24.59 -13.82 5.47
N ASP A 21 -25.49 -14.45 6.24
CA ASP A 21 -26.26 -13.77 7.29
C ASP A 21 -25.35 -13.13 8.34
N GLU A 22 -24.29 -13.82 8.76
CA GLU A 22 -23.31 -13.28 9.71
C GLU A 22 -22.57 -12.05 9.14
N TYR A 23 -22.17 -12.12 7.86
CA TYR A 23 -21.53 -10.99 7.19
C TYR A 23 -22.48 -9.80 7.02
N GLU A 24 -23.73 -10.02 6.60
CA GLU A 24 -24.73 -8.96 6.45
C GLU A 24 -25.01 -8.26 7.79
N ASN A 25 -25.14 -9.03 8.87
CA ASN A 25 -25.32 -8.47 10.21
C ASN A 25 -24.13 -7.63 10.66
N LYS A 26 -22.90 -8.05 10.34
CA LYS A 26 -21.66 -7.33 10.66
C LYS A 26 -21.56 -5.98 9.93
N VAL A 27 -22.12 -5.89 8.72
CA VAL A 27 -21.98 -4.72 7.85
C VAL A 27 -23.22 -3.81 7.88
N LYS A 28 -24.29 -4.22 8.57
CA LYS A 28 -25.56 -3.50 8.66
C LYS A 28 -25.45 -2.03 9.07
N ASP A 29 -24.52 -1.71 9.98
CA ASP A 29 -24.33 -0.34 10.50
C ASP A 29 -23.30 0.47 9.69
N ILE A 30 -22.73 -0.10 8.63
CA ILE A 30 -21.67 0.51 7.82
C ILE A 30 -22.29 1.13 6.57
N PRO A 31 -22.01 2.41 6.27
CA PRO A 31 -22.44 3.03 5.02
C PRO A 31 -21.99 2.22 3.79
N GLU A 32 -22.88 2.05 2.82
CA GLU A 32 -22.64 1.26 1.62
C GLU A 32 -21.40 1.71 0.83
N GLU A 33 -21.14 3.01 0.74
CA GLU A 33 -19.94 3.55 0.09
C GLU A 33 -18.66 3.05 0.76
N ILE A 34 -18.61 3.10 2.10
CA ILE A 34 -17.45 2.66 2.89
C ILE A 34 -17.28 1.14 2.78
N ARG A 35 -18.37 0.38 2.84
CA ARG A 35 -18.35 -1.07 2.61
C ARG A 35 -17.73 -1.39 1.26
N ASN A 36 -18.25 -0.78 0.19
CA ASN A 36 -17.84 -1.08 -1.18
C ASN A 36 -16.37 -0.68 -1.42
N GLU A 37 -15.92 0.45 -0.88
CA GLU A 37 -14.50 0.84 -0.94
C GLU A 37 -13.61 -0.13 -0.16
N PHE A 38 -14.05 -0.56 1.02
CA PHE A 38 -13.33 -1.53 1.83
C PHE A 38 -13.21 -2.89 1.14
N GLU A 39 -14.31 -3.44 0.62
CA GLU A 39 -14.31 -4.71 -0.12
C GLU A 39 -13.40 -4.66 -1.34
N LYS A 40 -13.49 -3.59 -2.15
CA LYS A 40 -12.60 -3.38 -3.29
C LYS A 40 -11.14 -3.29 -2.87
N ALA A 41 -10.83 -2.56 -1.81
CA ALA A 41 -9.47 -2.41 -1.33
C ALA A 41 -8.86 -3.75 -0.88
N ILE A 42 -9.64 -4.59 -0.19
CA ILE A 42 -9.21 -5.93 0.21
C ILE A 42 -8.98 -6.81 -1.02
N VAL A 43 -9.93 -6.85 -1.95
CA VAL A 43 -9.82 -7.67 -3.17
C VAL A 43 -8.60 -7.27 -3.99
N LEU A 44 -8.41 -5.98 -4.26
CA LEU A 44 -7.26 -5.48 -5.01
C LEU A 44 -5.94 -5.84 -4.33
N ARG A 45 -5.84 -5.63 -3.01
CA ARG A 45 -4.62 -5.96 -2.26
C ARG A 45 -4.26 -7.44 -2.36
N VAL A 46 -5.25 -8.33 -2.23
CA VAL A 46 -5.04 -9.79 -2.31
C VAL A 46 -4.63 -10.18 -3.73
N ILE A 47 -5.34 -9.69 -4.76
CA ILE A 47 -5.00 -9.96 -6.17
C ILE A 47 -3.58 -9.50 -6.47
N ASP A 48 -3.20 -8.27 -6.12
CA ASP A 48 -1.87 -7.73 -6.42
C ASP A 48 -0.77 -8.57 -5.77
N THR A 49 -0.99 -9.00 -4.51
CA THR A 49 -0.02 -9.81 -3.77
C THR A 49 0.22 -11.16 -4.43
N HIS A 50 -0.85 -11.88 -4.78
CA HIS A 50 -0.72 -13.23 -5.34
C HIS A 50 -0.42 -13.25 -6.83
N TRP A 51 -0.87 -12.24 -7.58
CA TRP A 51 -0.57 -12.13 -9.01
C TRP A 51 0.93 -11.96 -9.25
N MET A 52 1.61 -11.10 -8.48
CA MET A 52 3.06 -10.94 -8.58
C MET A 52 3.80 -12.26 -8.31
N GLU A 53 3.38 -12.99 -7.27
CA GLU A 53 3.96 -14.29 -6.96
C GLU A 53 3.72 -15.34 -8.05
N HIS A 54 2.51 -15.34 -8.63
CA HIS A 54 2.18 -16.20 -9.77
C HIS A 54 3.07 -15.90 -10.99
N ILE A 55 3.29 -14.63 -11.33
CA ILE A 55 4.17 -14.25 -12.44
C ILE A 55 5.62 -14.70 -12.20
N ASN A 56 6.13 -14.57 -10.98
CA ASN A 56 7.45 -15.09 -10.62
C ASN A 56 7.51 -16.61 -10.79
N THR A 57 6.51 -17.32 -10.27
CA THR A 57 6.40 -18.78 -10.39
C THR A 57 6.34 -19.23 -11.85
N MET A 58 5.56 -18.55 -12.68
CA MET A 58 5.46 -18.84 -14.13
C MET A 58 6.77 -18.57 -14.86
N SER A 59 7.53 -17.55 -14.45
CA SER A 59 8.85 -17.26 -14.99
C SER A 59 9.85 -18.40 -14.68
N HIS A 60 9.87 -18.88 -13.44
CA HIS A 60 10.67 -20.05 -13.06
C HIS A 60 10.23 -21.33 -13.77
N LEU A 61 8.92 -21.56 -13.91
CA LEU A 61 8.39 -22.69 -14.66
C LEU A 61 8.90 -22.65 -16.11
N ARG A 62 8.85 -21.47 -16.75
CA ARG A 62 9.34 -21.28 -18.12
C ARG A 62 10.84 -21.58 -18.26
N GLU A 63 11.67 -21.14 -17.31
CA GLU A 63 13.11 -21.43 -17.33
C GLU A 63 13.38 -22.93 -17.18
N GLY A 64 12.66 -23.61 -16.28
CA GLY A 64 12.83 -25.04 -16.00
C GLY A 64 12.23 -25.98 -17.05
N ILE A 65 11.23 -25.52 -17.83
CA ILE A 65 10.47 -26.41 -18.74
C ILE A 65 11.33 -26.97 -19.86
N HIS A 66 12.40 -26.26 -20.25
CA HIS A 66 13.31 -26.70 -21.29
C HIS A 66 14.02 -28.01 -20.95
N LEU A 67 14.22 -28.31 -19.65
CA LEU A 67 14.82 -29.57 -19.22
C LEU A 67 13.90 -30.78 -19.50
N ARG A 68 12.58 -30.58 -19.67
CA ARG A 68 11.65 -31.66 -20.00
C ARG A 68 11.73 -32.13 -21.45
N SER A 69 12.32 -31.31 -22.33
CA SER A 69 12.61 -31.73 -23.72
C SER A 69 13.55 -32.94 -23.76
N TYR A 70 14.45 -33.08 -22.79
CA TYR A 70 15.34 -34.24 -22.66
C TYR A 70 14.58 -35.55 -22.37
N ALA A 71 13.38 -35.46 -21.76
CA ALA A 71 12.50 -36.59 -21.51
C ALA A 71 11.55 -36.89 -22.69
N GLN A 72 11.81 -36.32 -23.88
CA GLN A 72 10.96 -36.43 -25.08
C GLN A 72 9.52 -35.93 -24.88
N GLN A 73 9.26 -35.16 -23.82
CA GLN A 73 7.97 -34.50 -23.61
C GLN A 73 7.95 -33.16 -24.36
N ASN A 74 6.78 -32.79 -24.91
CA ASN A 74 6.60 -31.50 -25.56
C ASN A 74 6.59 -30.38 -24.50
N PRO A 75 7.60 -29.48 -24.45
CA PRO A 75 7.73 -28.49 -23.38
C PRO A 75 6.59 -27.48 -23.36
N LEU A 76 6.06 -27.12 -24.53
CA LEU A 76 4.96 -26.17 -24.63
C LEU A 76 3.69 -26.73 -23.96
N ARG A 77 3.40 -28.01 -24.23
CA ARG A 77 2.25 -28.70 -23.64
C ARG A 77 2.36 -28.85 -22.13
N ALA A 78 3.57 -29.14 -21.63
CA ALA A 78 3.84 -29.22 -20.20
C ALA A 78 3.66 -27.85 -19.52
N TYR A 79 4.22 -26.78 -20.12
CA TYR A 79 4.05 -25.41 -19.64
C TYR A 79 2.59 -24.99 -19.57
N THR A 80 1.78 -25.28 -20.59
CA THR A 80 0.36 -24.91 -20.59
C THR A 80 -0.43 -25.64 -19.53
N ASN A 81 -0.17 -26.93 -19.32
CA ASN A 81 -0.89 -27.73 -18.33
C ASN A 81 -0.54 -27.29 -16.91
N GLU A 82 0.75 -27.21 -16.60
CA GLU A 82 1.22 -26.80 -15.27
C GLU A 82 0.89 -25.33 -14.98
N GLY A 83 1.02 -24.46 -15.98
CA GLY A 83 0.63 -23.06 -15.85
C GLY A 83 -0.85 -22.89 -15.55
N PHE A 84 -1.71 -23.72 -16.16
CA PHE A 84 -3.14 -23.73 -15.86
C PHE A 84 -3.42 -24.23 -14.43
N GLU A 85 -2.77 -25.30 -13.99
CA GLU A 85 -2.90 -25.78 -12.60
C GLU A 85 -2.46 -24.73 -11.58
N LEU A 86 -1.36 -24.01 -11.84
CA LEU A 86 -0.91 -22.91 -11.00
C LEU A 86 -1.91 -21.74 -10.97
N PHE A 87 -2.56 -21.45 -12.09
CA PHE A 87 -3.59 -20.41 -12.17
C PHE A 87 -4.87 -20.79 -11.42
N GLU A 88 -5.34 -22.03 -11.53
CA GLU A 88 -6.48 -22.52 -10.74
C GLU A 88 -6.19 -22.44 -9.23
N ASN A 89 -4.98 -22.80 -8.82
CA ASN A 89 -4.56 -22.67 -7.43
C ASN A 89 -4.46 -21.21 -6.97
N LEU A 90 -4.02 -20.30 -7.84
CA LEU A 90 -4.03 -18.86 -7.60
C LEU A 90 -5.46 -18.37 -7.32
N LEU A 91 -6.43 -18.69 -8.18
CA LEU A 91 -7.83 -18.27 -8.01
C LEU A 91 -8.39 -18.76 -6.67
N ARG A 92 -8.22 -20.05 -6.35
CA ARG A 92 -8.67 -20.61 -5.06
C ARG A 92 -8.01 -19.93 -3.86
N THR A 93 -6.75 -19.53 -3.99
CA THR A 93 -6.02 -18.83 -2.93
C THR A 93 -6.57 -17.42 -2.73
N ILE A 94 -6.80 -16.69 -3.81
CA ILE A 94 -7.41 -15.36 -3.78
C ILE A 94 -8.79 -15.43 -3.13
N ASP A 95 -9.67 -16.33 -3.60
CA ASP A 95 -11.02 -16.47 -3.06
C ASP A 95 -11.00 -16.74 -1.55
N ARG A 96 -10.19 -17.72 -1.13
CA ARG A 96 -10.05 -18.08 0.29
C ARG A 96 -9.55 -16.90 1.12
N GLU A 97 -8.54 -16.17 0.65
CA GLU A 97 -7.99 -15.05 1.39
C GLU A 97 -8.96 -13.88 1.46
N VAL A 98 -9.60 -13.51 0.36
CA VAL A 98 -10.64 -12.47 0.33
C VAL A 98 -11.74 -12.81 1.33
N THR A 99 -12.30 -14.02 1.28
CA THR A 99 -13.34 -14.45 2.23
C THR A 99 -12.84 -14.40 3.68
N THR A 100 -11.63 -14.89 3.93
CA THR A 100 -11.03 -14.88 5.29
C THR A 100 -10.85 -13.45 5.81
N TYR A 101 -10.38 -12.52 4.97
CA TYR A 101 -10.22 -11.12 5.34
C TYR A 101 -11.57 -10.46 5.61
N LEU A 102 -12.57 -10.64 4.74
CA LEU A 102 -13.90 -10.03 4.91
C LEU A 102 -14.60 -10.52 6.18
N LEU A 103 -14.53 -11.83 6.45
CA LEU A 103 -15.14 -12.43 7.64
C LEU A 103 -14.44 -12.00 8.93
N ASN A 104 -13.11 -11.85 8.94
CA ASN A 104 -12.37 -11.47 10.14
C ASN A 104 -12.19 -9.95 10.33
N ALA A 105 -12.42 -9.12 9.31
CA ALA A 105 -12.10 -7.70 9.37
C ALA A 105 -13.01 -6.91 10.32
N GLU A 106 -12.44 -6.21 11.30
CA GLU A 106 -13.18 -5.17 12.03
C GLU A 106 -13.06 -3.83 11.30
N ILE A 107 -14.16 -3.32 10.76
CA ILE A 107 -14.18 -1.99 10.14
C ILE A 107 -14.27 -0.95 11.25
N ARG A 108 -13.11 -0.52 11.74
CA ARG A 108 -13.02 0.62 12.67
C ARG A 108 -13.09 1.90 11.87
N GLN A 109 -14.17 2.66 12.02
CA GLN A 109 -14.20 4.04 11.55
C GLN A 109 -13.19 4.86 12.37
N ASN A 110 -11.97 5.00 11.86
CA ASN A 110 -11.08 6.06 12.33
C ASN A 110 -11.69 7.39 11.84
N ILE A 111 -12.56 7.99 12.67
CA ILE A 111 -13.14 9.32 12.44
C ILE A 111 -12.03 10.39 12.43
N GLU A 112 -10.86 10.09 12.97
CA GLU A 112 -9.70 10.97 12.89
C GLU A 112 -8.94 10.76 11.58
N ARG A 113 -9.24 11.60 10.60
CA ARG A 113 -8.35 11.82 9.44
C ARG A 113 -6.97 12.19 9.99
N LYS A 114 -6.02 11.24 10.00
CA LYS A 114 -4.60 11.59 9.98
C LYS A 114 -4.42 12.45 8.74
N LYS A 115 -4.21 13.75 8.93
CA LYS A 115 -3.80 14.66 7.85
C LYS A 115 -2.51 14.08 7.29
N VAL A 116 -2.63 13.36 6.17
CA VAL A 116 -1.48 12.95 5.38
C VAL A 116 -0.80 14.26 5.04
N VAL A 117 0.45 14.39 5.48
CA VAL A 117 1.27 15.58 5.37
C VAL A 117 1.13 16.11 3.95
N GLU A 118 0.66 17.35 3.87
CA GLU A 118 0.49 18.11 2.64
C GLU A 118 1.85 18.19 1.93
N ASN A 119 1.99 17.43 0.85
CA ASN A 119 3.01 17.56 -0.19
C ASN A 119 4.45 17.84 0.29
N GLU A 120 5.17 16.80 0.72
CA GLU A 120 6.62 16.82 0.54
C GLU A 120 6.93 16.62 -0.94
N ILE A 121 7.07 17.74 -1.65
CA ILE A 121 7.68 17.79 -2.98
C ILE A 121 9.15 17.35 -2.80
N THR A 122 9.44 16.08 -3.08
CA THR A 122 10.82 15.59 -3.17
C THR A 122 11.43 16.05 -4.49
N ASN A 123 11.86 17.30 -4.53
CA ASN A 123 12.91 17.69 -5.47
C ASN A 123 14.25 17.40 -4.81
N GLU A 124 14.81 16.21 -5.09
CA GLU A 124 16.25 16.03 -5.00
C GLU A 124 16.92 17.05 -5.92
N SER A 125 17.53 18.06 -5.31
CA SER A 125 18.54 18.89 -5.93
C SER A 125 19.47 19.34 -4.82
N ASN A 126 20.69 18.79 -4.85
CA ASN A 126 21.86 19.31 -4.16
C ASN A 126 21.86 20.84 -4.22
N ASP A 127 21.56 21.52 -3.12
CA ASP A 127 21.95 22.93 -3.01
C ASP A 127 22.13 23.34 -1.55
N ALA A 128 23.26 24.00 -1.34
CA ALA A 128 23.77 24.43 -0.06
C ALA A 128 22.75 25.26 0.74
N ILE A 129 22.85 25.18 2.07
CA ILE A 129 22.17 26.03 3.04
C ILE A 129 22.27 27.50 2.61
N LYS A 130 21.24 28.03 1.94
CA LYS A 130 21.13 29.45 1.60
C LYS A 130 20.82 30.23 2.88
N LYS A 131 21.88 30.59 3.61
CA LYS A 131 21.84 31.61 4.66
C LYS A 131 21.27 32.89 4.06
N ARG A 132 20.08 33.29 4.49
CA ARG A 132 19.47 34.58 4.12
C ARG A 132 20.44 35.69 4.54
N PRO A 133 20.83 36.64 3.66
CA PRO A 133 21.78 37.68 4.02
C PRO A 133 21.18 38.59 5.08
N LYS A 134 21.84 38.65 6.25
CA LYS A 134 21.51 39.60 7.31
C LYS A 134 21.73 41.02 6.75
N LYS A 135 20.69 41.85 6.68
CA LYS A 135 20.85 43.27 6.33
C LYS A 135 21.67 43.93 7.44
N VAL A 136 22.95 44.16 7.18
CA VAL A 136 23.82 44.95 8.05
C VAL A 136 23.58 46.43 7.72
N GLN A 137 23.07 47.20 8.68
CA GLN A 137 23.01 48.66 8.56
C GLN A 137 24.45 49.18 8.61
N LYS A 138 24.94 49.75 7.50
CA LYS A 138 26.27 50.35 7.47
C LYS A 138 26.23 51.69 8.20
N VAL A 139 26.94 51.80 9.31
CA VAL A 139 27.10 53.06 10.04
C VAL A 139 27.81 54.06 9.14
N GLY A 140 27.20 55.22 8.94
CA GLY A 140 27.71 56.30 8.10
C GLY A 140 28.98 56.93 8.69
N ARG A 141 29.87 57.44 7.82
CA ARG A 141 31.18 57.99 8.20
C ARG A 141 31.11 59.08 9.29
N ASN A 142 30.02 59.84 9.35
CA ASN A 142 29.80 60.93 10.32
C ASN A 142 28.83 60.56 11.46
N GLU A 143 28.25 59.35 11.47
CA GLU A 143 27.31 58.90 12.51
C GLU A 143 28.03 58.59 13.83
N PRO A 144 27.33 58.64 14.98
CA PRO A 144 27.89 58.24 16.26
C PRO A 144 28.41 56.80 16.20
N CYS A 145 29.62 56.59 16.69
CA CYS A 145 30.27 55.29 16.61
C CYS A 145 29.59 54.28 17.56
N PRO A 146 29.24 53.06 17.09
CA PRO A 146 28.53 52.07 17.89
C PRO A 146 29.37 51.45 19.03
N CYS A 147 30.66 51.77 19.13
CA CYS A 147 31.52 51.30 20.23
C CYS A 147 31.35 52.07 21.54
N GLY A 148 30.42 53.04 21.60
CA GLY A 148 30.13 53.81 22.82
C GLY A 148 31.14 54.92 23.14
N SER A 149 32.06 55.23 22.23
CA SER A 149 33.11 56.24 22.45
C SER A 149 32.65 57.71 22.40
N GLY A 150 31.39 57.95 22.04
CA GLY A 150 30.81 59.30 21.88
C GLY A 150 31.34 60.10 20.68
N LYS A 151 32.26 59.55 19.87
CA LYS A 151 32.86 60.21 18.69
C LYS A 151 32.19 59.76 17.39
N LYS A 152 32.29 60.58 16.33
CA LYS A 152 31.84 60.20 14.96
C LYS A 152 32.66 59.01 14.43
N TYR A 153 32.02 58.12 13.66
CA TYR A 153 32.62 56.85 13.18
C TYR A 153 34.00 57.03 12.53
N LYS A 154 34.19 58.02 11.65
CA LYS A 154 35.49 58.35 11.01
C LYS A 154 36.65 58.71 11.94
N HIS A 155 36.34 59.11 13.17
CA HIS A 155 37.34 59.52 14.17
C HIS A 155 37.50 58.46 15.27
N CYS A 156 36.88 57.29 15.12
CA CYS A 156 36.99 56.16 16.03
C CYS A 156 37.24 54.85 15.26
N CYS A 157 36.25 53.97 15.11
CA CYS A 157 36.39 52.67 14.46
C CYS A 157 36.48 52.72 12.91
N GLY A 158 36.27 53.89 12.31
CA GLY A 158 36.32 54.11 10.86
C GLY A 158 37.58 54.82 10.34
N ARG A 159 38.70 54.72 11.09
CA ARG A 159 40.04 55.04 10.58
C ARG A 159 40.58 53.90 9.74
#